data_AF-A0A7C7WQN6-F1
#
_entry.id   AF-A0A7C7WQN6-F1
#
_cell.length_a   1.000
_cell.length_b   1.000
_cell.length_c   1.000
_cell.angle_alpha   90.00
_cell.angle_beta   90.00
_cell.angle_gamma   90.00
#
_symmetry.space_group_name_H-M   'P 1'
#
loop_
_entity.id
_entity.type
_entity.pdbx_description
1 polymer ?
#
loop_
_entity_poly.entity_id
_entity_poly.type
_entity_poly.pdbx_seq_one_letter_code
_entity_poly.pdbx_strand_id
1 'polypeptide(L)'
;MQLFSRQHARLCHRGERRVSVVDTSTHTVTDTIELTGESVRPMDVVVSPDGARVYVSTGRGRLIMAIDADTLEVVGSVEVGTRPWGIALTSDGRYLYTANGPSNDVSVVDTESLQVIATIPAGERPWGVAIVEN
;
A
#
# COMPACT_ATOMS: atom_id res chain seq x y z
N MET A 1 -5.52 20.34 23.93
CA MET A 1 -5.91 18.91 23.83
C MET A 1 -6.94 18.81 22.72
N GLN A 2 -6.71 17.91 21.75
CA GLN A 2 -7.41 17.70 20.47
C GLN A 2 -7.21 18.75 19.36
N LEU A 3 -6.29 18.48 18.43
CA LEU A 3 -6.32 18.93 17.02
C LEU A 3 -5.39 18.03 16.18
N PHE A 4 -5.83 16.80 15.87
CA PHE A 4 -5.31 16.04 14.74
C PHE A 4 -6.49 15.60 13.88
N SER A 5 -7.02 16.54 13.10
CA SER A 5 -8.10 16.29 12.14
C SER A 5 -7.69 16.72 10.73
N ARG A 6 -6.43 16.49 10.35
CA ARG A 6 -6.07 16.58 8.93
C ARG A 6 -6.46 15.26 8.27
N GLN A 7 -7.69 15.23 7.75
CA GLN A 7 -8.12 14.16 6.87
C GLN A 7 -7.37 14.33 5.55
N HIS A 8 -6.42 13.44 5.30
CA HIS A 8 -5.75 13.35 4.00
C HIS A 8 -6.22 12.08 3.29
N ALA A 9 -6.62 12.21 2.02
CA ALA A 9 -6.80 11.08 1.13
C ALA A 9 -5.54 10.92 0.26
N ARG A 10 -5.19 9.68 -0.09
CA ARG A 10 -4.04 9.40 -0.96
C ARG A 10 -4.53 8.75 -2.25
N LEU A 11 -4.13 9.30 -3.40
CA LEU A 11 -4.54 8.80 -4.71
C LEU A 11 -3.34 8.23 -5.48
N CYS A 12 -3.55 7.06 -6.08
CA CYS A 12 -2.59 6.43 -6.98
C CYS A 12 -2.85 6.84 -8.43
N HIS A 13 -1.83 7.38 -9.12
CA HIS A 13 -1.90 7.69 -10.56
C HIS A 13 -1.35 6.54 -11.41
N ARG A 14 -2.22 5.87 -12.17
CA ARG A 14 -1.87 4.76 -13.05
C ARG A 14 -1.01 5.21 -14.24
N GLY A 15 0.30 5.22 -14.08
CA GLY A 15 1.27 5.55 -15.14
C GLY A 15 2.39 6.48 -14.70
N GLU A 16 2.21 7.16 -13.57
CA GLU A 16 3.22 7.99 -12.94
C GLU A 16 3.73 7.29 -11.67
N ARG A 17 5.01 7.47 -11.34
CA ARG A 17 5.64 6.84 -10.18
C ARG A 17 5.32 7.64 -8.90
N ARG A 18 4.06 7.97 -8.67
CA ARG A 18 3.68 8.84 -7.55
C ARG A 18 2.33 8.58 -6.94
N VAL A 19 2.23 8.96 -5.66
CA VAL A 19 0.99 9.01 -4.87
C VAL A 19 0.74 10.46 -4.48
N SER A 20 -0.45 10.98 -4.77
CA SER A 20 -0.83 12.33 -4.39
C SER A 20 -1.40 12.34 -2.97
N VAL A 21 -1.01 13.34 -2.18
CA VAL A 21 -1.63 13.65 -0.88
C VAL A 21 -2.67 14.73 -1.10
N VAL A 22 -3.91 14.48 -0.68
CA VAL A 22 -5.06 15.34 -0.94
C VAL A 22 -5.64 15.79 0.39
N ASP A 23 -5.80 17.09 0.57
CA ASP A 23 -6.62 17.65 1.64
C ASP A 23 -8.10 17.40 1.30
N THR A 24 -8.81 16.67 2.17
CA THR A 24 -10.21 16.31 1.91
C THR A 24 -11.20 17.42 2.20
N SER A 25 -10.81 18.47 2.92
CA SER A 25 -11.66 19.63 3.18
C SER A 25 -11.71 20.57 1.97
N THR A 26 -10.61 20.67 1.23
CA THR A 26 -10.48 21.53 0.05
C THR A 26 -10.50 20.76 -1.26
N HIS A 27 -10.36 19.43 -1.23
CA HIS A 27 -10.20 18.56 -2.40
C HIS A 27 -9.02 18.95 -3.29
N THR A 28 -7.92 19.41 -2.69
CA THR A 28 -6.71 19.83 -3.42
C THR A 28 -5.53 18.94 -3.09
N VAL A 29 -4.67 18.69 -4.09
CA VAL A 29 -3.37 18.05 -3.88
C VAL A 29 -2.49 19.02 -3.07
N THR A 30 -2.01 18.58 -1.91
CA THR A 30 -1.07 19.35 -1.09
C THR A 30 0.36 18.93 -1.34
N ASP A 31 0.58 17.63 -1.56
CA ASP A 31 1.90 17.04 -1.72
C ASP A 31 1.85 15.86 -2.69
N THR A 32 3.03 15.39 -3.07
CA THR A 32 3.20 14.22 -3.92
C THR A 32 4.37 13.40 -3.42
N ILE A 33 4.14 12.11 -3.25
CA ILE A 33 5.13 11.12 -2.85
C ILE A 33 5.67 10.49 -4.14
N GLU A 34 6.95 10.67 -4.41
CA GLU A 34 7.62 10.01 -5.53
C GLU A 34 8.11 8.62 -5.09
N LEU A 35 7.74 7.60 -5.86
CA LEU A 35 8.10 6.21 -5.62
C LEU A 35 9.41 5.88 -6.33
N THR A 36 10.32 5.20 -5.62
CA THR A 36 11.64 4.84 -6.12
C THR A 36 11.62 3.49 -6.85
N GLY A 37 12.44 3.31 -7.88
CA GLY A 37 12.60 2.01 -8.57
C GLY A 37 12.02 1.97 -9.99
N GLU A 38 12.59 1.07 -10.80
CA GLU A 38 12.19 0.87 -12.18
C GLU A 38 10.89 0.07 -12.28
N SER A 39 10.08 0.36 -13.31
CA SER A 39 8.81 -0.34 -13.57
C SER A 39 7.75 -0.26 -12.46
N VAL A 40 8.01 0.53 -11.41
CA VAL A 40 7.06 0.82 -10.33
C VAL A 40 5.84 1.52 -10.92
N ARG A 41 4.67 0.94 -10.65
CA ARG A 41 3.38 1.49 -11.04
C ARG A 41 2.46 1.34 -9.85
N PRO A 42 2.18 2.40 -9.11
CA PRO A 42 1.26 2.28 -7.99
C PRO A 42 -0.07 1.71 -8.52
N MET A 43 -0.68 0.83 -7.74
CA MET A 43 -1.95 0.16 -8.07
C MET A 43 -2.99 0.44 -7.00
N ASP A 44 -2.61 0.31 -5.73
CA ASP A 44 -3.47 0.53 -4.58
C ASP A 44 -2.68 1.15 -3.42
N VAL A 45 -3.38 1.79 -2.49
CA VAL A 45 -2.80 2.50 -1.34
C VAL A 45 -3.65 2.29 -0.09
N VAL A 46 -2.99 1.95 1.02
CA VAL A 46 -3.63 1.86 2.35
C VAL A 46 -2.80 2.60 3.38
N VAL A 47 -3.45 3.08 4.44
CA VAL A 47 -2.82 3.77 5.56
C VAL A 47 -2.91 2.87 6.78
N SER A 48 -1.84 2.79 7.57
CA SER A 48 -1.87 2.05 8.83
C SER A 48 -2.93 2.62 9.79
N PRO A 49 -3.52 1.80 10.67
CA PRO A 49 -4.55 2.25 11.62
C PRO A 49 -4.10 3.41 12.53
N ASP A 50 -2.82 3.44 12.89
CA ASP A 50 -2.21 4.52 13.67
C ASP A 50 -1.86 5.77 12.84
N GLY A 51 -2.01 5.72 11.51
CA GLY A 51 -1.70 6.79 10.59
C GLY A 51 -0.22 6.96 10.26
N ALA A 52 0.69 6.19 10.87
CA ALA A 52 2.14 6.41 10.79
C ALA A 52 2.80 5.89 9.50
N ARG A 53 2.14 4.98 8.78
CA ARG A 53 2.65 4.36 7.56
C ARG A 53 1.63 4.40 6.43
N VAL A 54 2.15 4.53 5.22
CA VAL A 54 1.40 4.32 3.97
C VAL A 54 2.01 3.13 3.27
N TYR A 55 1.17 2.21 2.81
CA TYR A 55 1.60 1.10 1.98
C TYR A 55 1.05 1.23 0.58
N VAL A 56 1.91 0.95 -0.40
CA VAL A 56 1.57 1.07 -1.83
C VAL A 56 1.97 -0.20 -2.54
N SER A 57 1.04 -0.82 -3.25
CA SER A 57 1.34 -1.89 -4.19
C SER A 57 1.82 -1.33 -5.52
N THR A 58 2.90 -1.90 -6.06
CA THR A 58 3.62 -1.30 -7.19
C THR A 58 3.40 -1.98 -8.53
N GLY A 59 2.40 -2.87 -8.63
CA GLY A 59 2.04 -3.53 -9.87
C GLY A 59 3.25 -4.17 -10.53
N ARG A 60 3.68 -3.67 -11.70
CA ARG A 60 4.83 -4.25 -12.41
C ARG A 60 6.15 -4.19 -11.64
N GLY A 61 6.25 -3.35 -10.61
CA GLY A 61 7.39 -3.29 -9.70
C GLY A 61 7.52 -4.50 -8.78
N ARG A 62 6.45 -5.30 -8.59
CA ARG A 62 6.43 -6.51 -7.72
C ARG A 62 6.75 -6.24 -6.24
N LEU A 63 6.62 -4.98 -5.82
CA LEU A 63 6.89 -4.54 -4.46
C LEU A 63 5.61 -4.09 -3.75
N ILE A 64 5.60 -4.27 -2.43
CA ILE A 64 4.90 -3.37 -1.52
C ILE A 64 5.92 -2.39 -0.96
N MET A 65 5.63 -1.08 -1.04
CA MET A 65 6.45 -0.03 -0.47
C MET A 65 5.81 0.51 0.80
N ALA A 66 6.62 0.72 1.83
CA ALA A 66 6.24 1.41 3.05
C ALA A 66 6.78 2.85 3.02
N ILE A 67 5.92 3.80 3.32
CA ILE A 67 6.22 5.24 3.33
C ILE A 67 5.91 5.77 4.73
N ASP A 68 6.79 6.63 5.25
CA ASP A 68 6.52 7.38 6.47
C ASP A 68 5.46 8.46 6.19
N ALA A 69 4.40 8.48 6.98
CA ALA A 69 3.27 9.36 6.73
C ALA A 69 3.54 10.84 7.06
N ASP A 70 4.52 11.12 7.92
CA ASP A 70 4.88 12.47 8.34
C ASP A 70 5.94 13.07 7.41
N THR A 71 6.97 12.29 7.06
CA THR A 71 8.05 12.78 6.19
C THR A 71 7.75 12.60 4.70
N LEU A 72 6.78 11.75 4.36
CA LEU A 72 6.43 11.38 2.98
C LEU A 72 7.57 10.66 2.23
N GLU A 73 8.49 10.04 2.96
CA GLU A 73 9.63 9.32 2.39
C GLU A 73 9.40 7.80 2.37
N VAL A 74 9.87 7.13 1.32
CA VAL A 74 9.89 5.65 1.25
C VAL A 74 10.90 5.13 2.26
N VAL A 75 10.43 4.40 3.27
CA VAL A 75 11.26 3.85 4.37
C VAL A 75 11.63 2.39 4.18
N GLY A 76 10.99 1.70 3.24
CA GLY A 76 11.33 0.32 2.91
C GLY A 76 10.43 -0.28 1.84
N SER A 77 10.79 -1.47 1.38
CA SER A 77 10.00 -2.23 0.43
C SER A 77 10.23 -3.73 0.60
N VAL A 78 9.27 -4.52 0.13
CA VAL A 78 9.31 -5.98 0.14
C VAL A 78 8.83 -6.52 -1.20
N GLU A 79 9.57 -7.47 -1.77
CA GLU A 79 9.12 -8.20 -2.98
C GLU A 79 8.02 -9.19 -2.62
N VAL A 80 6.95 -9.19 -3.41
CA VAL A 80 5.78 -10.06 -3.29
C VAL A 80 5.56 -10.84 -4.58
N GLY A 81 4.40 -11.49 -4.73
CA GLY A 81 4.03 -12.18 -5.95
C GLY A 81 3.97 -11.28 -7.20
N THR A 82 3.66 -11.89 -8.35
CA THR A 82 3.74 -11.15 -9.61
C THR A 82 2.58 -10.18 -9.73
N ARG A 83 2.93 -8.90 -9.93
CA ARG A 83 2.01 -7.79 -10.19
C ARG A 83 0.93 -7.63 -9.10
N PRO A 84 1.34 -7.24 -7.87
CA PRO A 84 0.41 -6.94 -6.79
C PRO A 84 -0.58 -5.85 -7.20
N TRP A 85 -1.85 -6.08 -6.90
CA TRP A 85 -2.95 -5.15 -7.16
C TRP A 85 -3.52 -4.64 -5.84
N GLY A 86 -4.70 -5.10 -5.42
CA GLY A 86 -5.33 -4.64 -4.19
C GLY A 86 -4.56 -5.09 -2.94
N ILE A 87 -4.56 -4.22 -1.93
CA ILE A 87 -3.95 -4.49 -0.62
C ILE A 87 -4.89 -4.17 0.52
N ALA A 88 -4.73 -4.89 1.64
CA ALA A 88 -5.49 -4.65 2.86
C ALA A 88 -4.60 -4.87 4.09
N LEU A 89 -4.88 -4.16 5.17
CA LEU A 89 -4.21 -4.30 6.47
C LEU A 89 -5.15 -4.91 7.51
N THR A 90 -4.61 -5.70 8.43
CA THR A 90 -5.30 -6.08 9.67
C THR A 90 -5.60 -4.85 10.52
N SER A 91 -6.57 -4.92 11.44
CA SER A 91 -6.99 -3.76 12.24
C SER A 91 -5.91 -3.26 13.21
N ASP A 92 -4.96 -4.13 13.56
CA ASP A 92 -3.76 -3.80 14.33
C ASP A 92 -2.60 -3.29 13.44
N GLY A 93 -2.75 -3.34 12.12
CA GLY A 93 -1.75 -2.94 11.13
C GLY A 93 -0.56 -3.89 11.01
N ARG A 94 -0.55 -5.02 11.72
CA ARG A 94 0.60 -5.94 11.78
C ARG A 94 0.82 -6.72 10.48
N TYR A 95 -0.25 -7.04 9.77
CA TYR A 95 -0.17 -7.83 8.55
C TYR A 95 -0.83 -7.12 7.37
N LEU A 96 -0.11 -7.09 6.26
CA LEU A 96 -0.60 -6.63 4.97
C LEU A 96 -0.80 -7.83 4.03
N TYR A 97 -1.96 -7.87 3.39
CA TYR A 97 -2.29 -8.88 2.39
C TYR A 97 -2.32 -8.21 1.01
N THR A 98 -1.74 -8.85 0.00
CA THR A 98 -1.79 -8.36 -1.38
C THR A 98 -2.21 -9.43 -2.35
N ALA A 99 -3.14 -9.11 -3.25
CA ALA A 99 -3.56 -9.98 -4.33
C ALA A 99 -2.58 -9.88 -5.51
N ASN A 100 -1.93 -10.99 -5.85
CA ASN A 100 -0.94 -11.07 -6.92
C ASN A 100 -1.55 -11.76 -8.14
N GLY A 101 -2.05 -10.94 -9.07
CA GLY A 101 -2.86 -11.41 -10.18
C GLY A 101 -2.20 -12.51 -11.03
N PRO A 102 -1.16 -12.19 -11.81
CA PRO A 102 -0.47 -13.16 -12.67
C PRO A 102 0.14 -14.38 -11.97
N SER A 103 0.47 -14.31 -10.67
CA SER A 103 0.96 -15.50 -9.94
C SER A 103 -0.14 -16.29 -9.24
N ASN A 104 -1.39 -15.84 -9.29
CA ASN A 104 -2.57 -16.53 -8.74
C ASN A 104 -2.42 -16.84 -7.23
N ASP A 105 -1.85 -15.89 -6.48
CA ASP A 105 -1.61 -16.05 -5.05
C ASP A 105 -1.89 -14.74 -4.28
N VAL A 106 -1.89 -14.85 -2.95
CA VAL A 106 -1.91 -13.73 -2.02
C VAL A 106 -0.64 -13.79 -1.17
N SER A 107 0.14 -12.71 -1.12
CA SER A 107 1.25 -12.60 -0.17
C SER A 107 0.77 -11.98 1.13
N VAL A 108 1.25 -12.54 2.25
CA VAL A 108 1.08 -11.98 3.60
C VAL A 108 2.41 -11.40 4.04
N VAL A 109 2.42 -10.10 4.31
CA VAL A 109 3.59 -9.32 4.70
C VAL A 109 3.46 -8.93 6.17
N ASP A 110 4.47 -9.23 6.96
CA ASP A 110 4.65 -8.64 8.30
C ASP A 110 5.18 -7.21 8.14
N THR A 111 4.43 -6.24 8.66
CA THR A 111 4.68 -4.81 8.40
C THR A 111 5.81 -4.22 9.23
N GLU A 112 6.19 -4.87 10.33
CA GLU A 112 7.28 -4.45 11.20
C GLU A 112 8.63 -4.84 10.56
N SER A 113 8.74 -6.10 10.15
CA SER A 113 9.96 -6.65 9.54
C SER A 113 10.08 -6.38 8.04
N LEU A 114 8.98 -6.00 7.38
CA LEU A 114 8.85 -5.91 5.91
C LEU A 114 9.26 -7.21 5.22
N GLN A 115 8.72 -8.34 5.68
CA GLN A 115 8.98 -9.65 5.11
C GLN A 115 7.68 -10.37 4.73
N VAL A 116 7.73 -11.15 3.64
CA VAL A 116 6.66 -12.09 3.32
C VAL A 116 6.74 -13.27 4.28
N ILE A 117 5.72 -13.44 5.10
CA ILE A 117 5.63 -14.54 6.09
C ILE A 117 4.80 -15.71 5.60
N ALA A 118 3.97 -15.51 4.57
CA ALA A 118 3.20 -16.56 3.93
C ALA A 118 2.84 -16.19 2.48
N THR A 119 2.66 -17.22 1.66
CA THR A 119 2.06 -17.13 0.32
C THR A 119 0.90 -18.11 0.25
N ILE A 120 -0.28 -17.60 -0.05
CA ILE A 120 -1.53 -18.36 -0.06
C ILE A 120 -1.97 -18.54 -1.50
N PRO A 121 -2.10 -19.78 -2.01
CA PRO A 121 -2.69 -20.01 -3.33
C PRO A 121 -4.10 -19.43 -3.39
N ALA A 122 -4.42 -18.74 -4.49
CA ALA A 122 -5.72 -18.15 -4.74
C ALA A 122 -6.35 -18.74 -6.01
N GLY A 123 -7.47 -18.14 -6.45
CA GLY A 123 -8.02 -18.40 -7.78
C GLY A 123 -7.22 -17.70 -8.88
N GLU A 124 -7.69 -17.80 -10.13
CA GLU A 124 -7.04 -17.12 -11.23
C GLU A 124 -7.18 -15.59 -11.10
N ARG A 125 -6.04 -14.90 -11.20
CA ARG A 125 -5.95 -13.43 -11.31
C ARG A 125 -6.70 -12.69 -10.20
N PRO A 126 -6.42 -12.97 -8.90
CA PRO A 126 -7.08 -12.27 -7.79
C PRO A 126 -6.79 -10.78 -7.89
N TRP A 127 -7.79 -9.92 -7.66
CA TRP A 127 -7.66 -8.46 -7.82
C TRP A 127 -7.64 -7.68 -6.51
N GLY A 128 -8.66 -7.89 -5.67
CA GLY A 128 -8.83 -7.17 -4.41
C GLY A 128 -8.68 -8.10 -3.22
N VAL A 129 -8.42 -7.51 -2.05
CA VAL A 129 -8.43 -8.20 -0.77
C VAL A 129 -9.33 -7.40 0.17
N ALA A 130 -10.15 -8.10 0.95
CA ALA A 130 -10.86 -7.54 2.09
C ALA A 130 -10.60 -8.45 3.30
N ILE A 131 -10.42 -7.85 4.47
CA ILE A 131 -10.15 -8.57 5.72
C ILE A 131 -11.39 -8.42 6.61
N VAL A 132 -11.87 -9.53 7.13
CA VAL A 132 -12.93 -9.59 8.15
C VAL A 132 -12.32 -10.27 9.35
N GLU A 133 -12.24 -9.54 10.46
CA GLU A 133 -11.76 -10.06 11.73
C GLU A 133 -12.94 -10.50 12.59
N ASN A 134 -12.73 -11.56 13.37
CA ASN A 134 -13.75 -12.14 14.26
C ASN A 134 -13.65 -11.57 15.67
#